data_AF-A0A7J2LFY8-F1
#
_entry.id   AF-A0A7J2LFY8-F1
#
_cell.length_a   1.000
_cell.length_b   1.000
_cell.length_c   1.000
_cell.angle_alpha   90.00
_cell.angle_beta   90.00
_cell.angle_gamma   90.00
#
_symmetry.space_group_name_H-M   'P 1'
#
loop_
_entity.id
_entity.type
_entity.pdbx_description
1 polymer ?
#
loop_
_entity_poly.entity_id
_entity_poly.type
_entity_poly.pdbx_seq_one_letter_code
_entity_poly.pdbx_strand_id
1 'polypeptide(L)'
;MKPHPVLRLVLNETDETVCWVKVADDSKLVGMKLNEARIPEETGMWILAIKRGDQFIRPKPDTRIDAGDILIATGYSDGREELRELASPSVK
;
A
#
# COMPACT_ATOMS: atom_id res chain seq x y z
N MET A 1 17.46 -29.10 -8.30
CA MET A 1 18.54 -28.10 -8.48
C MET A 1 18.52 -27.18 -7.27
N LYS A 2 19.60 -27.09 -6.47
CA LYS A 2 19.63 -26.16 -5.32
C LYS A 2 19.95 -24.76 -5.86
N PRO A 3 19.16 -23.72 -5.56
CA PRO A 3 19.42 -22.38 -6.06
C PRO A 3 20.82 -21.90 -5.66
N HIS A 4 21.48 -21.24 -6.61
CA HIS A 4 22.86 -20.77 -6.48
C HIS A 4 23.02 -19.86 -5.25
N PRO A 5 24.14 -19.93 -4.50
CA PRO A 5 24.33 -19.16 -3.25
C PRO A 5 24.06 -17.65 -3.37
N VAL A 6 24.30 -17.08 -4.56
CA VAL A 6 24.03 -15.66 -4.87
C VAL A 6 22.53 -15.33 -4.75
N LEU A 7 21.64 -16.20 -5.24
CA LEU A 7 20.19 -16.01 -5.08
C LEU A 7 19.80 -15.99 -3.60
N ARG A 8 20.48 -16.77 -2.76
CA ARG A 8 20.17 -16.85 -1.32
C ARG A 8 20.60 -15.60 -0.54
N LEU A 9 21.61 -14.87 -1.03
CA LEU A 9 22.01 -13.58 -0.45
C LEU A 9 21.01 -12.47 -0.80
N VAL A 10 20.39 -12.53 -1.98
CA VAL A 10 19.35 -11.59 -2.43
C VAL A 10 17.98 -11.92 -1.82
N LEU A 11 17.67 -13.21 -1.65
CA LEU A 11 16.40 -13.67 -1.05
C LEU A 11 16.32 -13.47 0.48
N ASN A 12 17.28 -12.78 1.10
CA ASN A 12 17.23 -12.40 2.52
C ASN A 12 16.64 -10.99 2.76
N GLU A 13 16.27 -10.26 1.69
CA GLU A 13 15.53 -8.99 1.75
C GLU A 13 14.11 -9.17 1.16
N THR A 14 13.44 -10.27 1.51
CA THR A 14 12.13 -10.66 0.91
C THR A 14 11.04 -10.90 1.95
N ASP A 15 11.04 -10.13 3.04
CA ASP A 15 9.89 -10.14 3.94
C ASP A 15 8.80 -9.25 3.32
N GLU A 16 7.97 -9.85 2.46
CA GLU A 16 6.69 -9.26 2.12
C GLU A 16 5.94 -8.93 3.41
N THR A 17 5.50 -7.68 3.54
CA THR A 17 4.84 -7.17 4.74
C THR A 17 3.42 -6.73 4.41
N VAL A 18 2.53 -6.89 5.38
CA VAL A 18 1.18 -6.31 5.32
C VAL A 18 1.16 -5.09 6.22
N CYS A 19 0.79 -3.94 5.66
CA CYS A 19 0.71 -2.68 6.39
C CYS A 19 -0.71 -2.10 6.36
N TRP A 20 -0.99 -1.27 7.36
CA TRP A 20 -2.26 -0.57 7.53
C TRP A 20 -1.94 0.92 7.54
N VAL A 21 -2.45 1.64 6.55
CA VAL A 21 -2.15 3.06 6.37
C VAL A 21 -3.45 3.84 6.32
N LYS A 22 -3.60 4.79 7.24
CA LYS A 22 -4.74 5.71 7.23
C LYS A 22 -4.55 6.75 6.12
N VAL A 23 -5.62 7.08 5.42
CA VAL A 23 -5.66 8.20 4.47
C VAL A 23 -6.00 9.46 5.25
N ALA A 24 -5.07 10.42 5.28
CA ALA A 24 -5.29 11.72 5.88
C ALA A 24 -6.19 12.59 5.00
N ASP A 25 -6.85 13.58 5.62
CA ASP A 25 -7.76 14.50 4.93
C ASP A 25 -7.06 15.34 3.85
N ASP A 26 -5.75 15.57 3.99
CA ASP A 26 -4.90 16.33 3.06
C ASP A 26 -4.14 15.43 2.06
N SER A 27 -4.42 14.13 2.05
CA SER A 27 -3.78 13.21 1.12
C SER A 27 -4.20 13.46 -0.32
N LYS A 28 -3.25 13.38 -1.24
CA LYS A 28 -3.49 13.43 -2.68
C LYS A 28 -4.36 12.27 -3.19
N LEU A 29 -4.46 11.19 -2.42
CA LEU A 29 -5.28 10.03 -2.76
C LEU A 29 -6.79 10.30 -2.59
N VAL A 30 -7.18 11.29 -1.79
CA VAL A 30 -8.59 11.57 -1.49
C VAL A 30 -9.34 11.90 -2.78
N GLY A 31 -10.42 11.15 -3.03
CA GLY A 31 -11.27 11.29 -4.20
C GLY A 31 -10.76 10.56 -5.45
N MET A 32 -9.52 10.06 -5.48
CA MET A 32 -9.00 9.27 -6.60
C MET A 32 -9.59 7.87 -6.62
N LYS A 33 -9.73 7.28 -7.81
CA LYS A 33 -9.94 5.84 -7.93
C LYS A 33 -8.61 5.09 -7.77
N LEU A 34 -8.66 3.84 -7.32
CA LEU A 34 -7.45 3.02 -7.15
C LEU A 34 -6.61 2.90 -8.44
N ASN A 35 -7.25 2.80 -9.62
CA ASN A 35 -6.53 2.74 -10.89
C ASN A 35 -5.92 4.09 -11.33
N GLU A 36 -6.39 5.21 -10.79
CA GLU A 36 -5.86 6.55 -11.04
C GLU A 36 -4.73 6.88 -10.06
N ALA A 37 -4.77 6.29 -8.87
CA ALA A 37 -3.83 6.55 -7.78
C ALA A 37 -2.42 6.00 -7.98
N ARG A 38 -2.25 5.04 -8.91
CA ARG A 38 -0.95 4.43 -9.28
C ARG A 38 -0.10 3.95 -8.08
N ILE A 39 -0.76 3.47 -7.04
CA ILE A 39 -0.12 3.06 -5.78
C ILE A 39 0.97 1.99 -6.02
N PRO A 40 0.73 0.91 -6.80
CA PRO A 40 1.76 -0.09 -7.05
C PRO A 40 3.00 0.48 -7.75
N GLU A 41 2.83 1.41 -8.69
CA GLU A 41 3.93 2.01 -9.44
C GLU A 41 4.74 2.99 -8.61
N GLU A 42 4.10 3.75 -7.72
CA GLU A 42 4.74 4.77 -6.89
C GLU A 42 5.37 4.19 -5.62
N THR A 43 4.85 3.07 -5.10
CA THR A 43 5.22 2.56 -3.76
C THR A 43 5.64 1.09 -3.76
N GLY A 44 5.38 0.33 -4.84
CA GLY A 44 5.54 -1.13 -4.83
C GLY A 44 4.50 -1.87 -3.98
N MET A 45 3.50 -1.17 -3.43
CA MET A 45 2.46 -1.75 -2.56
C MET A 45 1.16 -2.01 -3.32
N TRP A 46 0.50 -3.11 -2.98
CA TRP A 46 -0.78 -3.54 -3.55
C TRP A 46 -1.89 -3.49 -2.51
N ILE A 47 -2.99 -2.80 -2.82
CA ILE A 47 -4.14 -2.71 -1.91
C ILE A 47 -4.92 -4.03 -1.92
N LEU A 48 -4.99 -4.67 -0.75
CA LEU A 48 -5.75 -5.91 -0.51
C LEU A 48 -7.18 -5.64 -0.08
N ALA A 49 -7.37 -4.63 0.78
CA ALA A 49 -8.66 -4.26 1.35
C ALA A 49 -8.65 -2.78 1.75
N ILE A 50 -9.84 -2.18 1.78
CA ILE A 50 -10.06 -0.85 2.34
C ILE A 50 -11.00 -0.99 3.53
N LYS A 51 -10.61 -0.52 4.71
CA LYS A 51 -11.50 -0.39 5.86
C LYS A 51 -12.04 1.02 5.92
N ARG A 52 -13.36 1.17 5.86
CA ARG A 52 -14.08 2.45 5.93
C ARG A 52 -15.08 2.41 7.07
N GLY A 53 -14.81 3.16 8.13
CA GLY A 53 -15.54 2.98 9.39
C GLY A 53 -15.45 1.53 9.88
N ASP A 54 -16.60 0.85 9.96
CA ASP A 54 -16.72 -0.55 10.39
C ASP A 54 -16.83 -1.55 9.24
N GLN A 55 -16.74 -1.10 7.99
CA GLN A 55 -16.88 -1.95 6.81
C GLN A 55 -15.53 -2.27 6.17
N PHE A 56 -15.39 -3.50 5.66
CA PHE A 56 -14.29 -3.91 4.79
C PHE A 56 -14.78 -3.97 3.35
N ILE A 57 -14.09 -3.24 2.47
CA ILE A 57 -14.40 -3.10 1.06
C ILE A 57 -13.34 -3.87 0.28
N ARG A 58 -13.79 -4.74 -0.62
CA ARG A 58 -12.91 -5.39 -1.60
C ARG A 58 -12.57 -4.36 -2.69
N PRO A 59 -11.28 -4.02 -2.89
CA PRO A 59 -10.87 -3.03 -3.87
C PRO A 59 -11.19 -3.50 -5.29
N LYS A 60 -11.72 -2.58 -6.08
CA LYS A 60 -11.89 -2.67 -7.54
C LYS A 60 -11.16 -1.49 -8.18
N PRO A 61 -10.81 -1.56 -9.48
CA PRO A 61 -10.15 -0.46 -10.18
C PRO A 61 -10.85 0.90 -10.00
N ASP A 62 -12.18 0.90 -9.96
CA ASP A 62 -13.04 2.09 -9.83
C ASP A 62 -13.38 2.46 -8.38
N THR A 63 -12.88 1.75 -7.39
CA THR A 63 -13.09 2.07 -5.98
C THR A 63 -12.43 3.40 -5.66
N ARG A 64 -13.22 4.35 -5.15
CA ARG A 64 -12.73 5.66 -4.70
C ARG A 64 -12.18 5.59 -3.29
N ILE A 65 -11.04 6.23 -3.10
CA ILE A 65 -10.37 6.40 -1.81
C ILE A 65 -10.95 7.64 -1.13
N ASP A 66 -11.41 7.50 0.10
CA ASP A 66 -11.96 8.59 0.90
C ASP A 66 -11.04 8.93 2.08
N ALA A 67 -11.09 10.17 2.55
CA ALA A 67 -10.39 10.56 3.76
C ALA A 67 -10.86 9.71 4.96
N GLY A 68 -9.91 9.29 5.78
CA GLY A 68 -10.16 8.39 6.92
C GLY A 68 -10.23 6.91 6.57
N ASP A 69 -10.17 6.53 5.29
CA ASP A 69 -9.98 5.13 4.90
C ASP A 69 -8.70 4.55 5.50
N ILE A 70 -8.71 3.25 5.80
CA ILE A 70 -7.50 2.49 6.11
C ILE A 70 -7.21 1.56 4.94
N LEU A 71 -6.13 1.83 4.24
CA LEU A 71 -5.60 1.01 3.18
C LEU A 71 -4.80 -0.15 3.80
N ILE A 72 -5.26 -1.36 3.53
CA ILE A 72 -4.55 -2.59 3.90
C ILE A 72 -3.81 -3.03 2.66
N ALA A 73 -2.48 -2.98 2.71
CA ALA A 73 -1.63 -3.21 1.54
C ALA A 73 -0.54 -4.24 1.82
N THR A 74 -0.05 -4.86 0.76
CA THR A 74 1.06 -5.82 0.80
C THR A 74 2.13 -5.45 -0.21
N GLY A 75 3.39 -5.71 0.11
CA GLY A 75 4.54 -5.47 -0.76
C GLY A 75 5.83 -5.63 0.02
N TYR A 76 6.94 -5.20 -0.56
CA TYR A 76 8.24 -5.21 0.12
C TYR A 76 8.27 -4.21 1.28
N SER A 77 9.12 -4.47 2.27
CA SER A 77 9.25 -3.64 3.48
C SER A 77 9.46 -2.16 3.19
N ASP A 78 10.22 -1.86 2.14
CA ASP A 78 10.61 -0.49 1.79
C ASP A 78 9.37 0.31 1.41
N GLY A 79 8.53 -0.24 0.53
CA GLY A 79 7.29 0.36 -0.01
C GLY A 79 6.26 0.85 1.01
N ARG A 80 6.37 0.40 2.26
CA ARG A 80 5.48 0.80 3.35
C ARG A 80 5.60 2.30 3.63
N GLU A 81 6.82 2.84 3.64
CA GLU A 81 7.01 4.25 4.01
C GLU A 81 6.56 5.17 2.87
N GLU A 82 6.81 4.81 1.61
CA GLU A 82 6.29 5.55 0.45
C GLU A 82 4.76 5.56 0.43
N LEU A 83 4.12 4.42 0.75
CA LEU A 83 2.65 4.38 0.88
C LEU A 83 2.16 5.26 2.02
N ARG A 84 2.88 5.30 3.15
CA ARG A 84 2.55 6.18 4.28
C ARG A 84 2.67 7.64 3.90
N GLU A 85 3.74 8.05 3.23
CA GLU A 85 3.93 9.43 2.77
C GLU A 85 2.86 9.84 1.75
N LEU A 86 2.51 8.94 0.83
CA LEU A 86 1.47 9.19 -0.18
C LEU A 86 0.07 9.36 0.47
N ALA A 87 -0.25 8.53 1.46
CA ALA A 87 -1.56 8.51 2.11
C ALA A 87 -1.69 9.45 3.31
N SER A 88 -0.59 9.86 3.95
CA SER A 88 -0.58 10.67 5.17
C SER A 88 0.69 11.54 5.28
N PRO A 89 0.87 12.54 4.40
CA PRO A 89 2.09 13.36 4.36
C PRO A 89 2.34 14.18 5.63
N SER A 90 1.30 14.47 6.42
CA SER A 90 1.36 15.30 7.63
C SER A 90 1.68 14.53 8.91
N VAL A 91 1.80 13.20 8.87
CA VAL A 91 2.11 12.36 10.04
C VAL A 91 3.55 11.85 9.95
N LYS A 92 4.53 12.68 10.36
CA LYS A 92 5.89 12.22 10.67
C LYS A 92 5.92 11.50 12.01
#